data_AF-A0A8E0RRI5-F1
#
_entry.id   AF-A0A8E0RRI5-F1
#
_cell.length_a   1.000
_cell.length_b   1.000
_cell.length_c   1.000
_cell.angle_alpha   90.00
_cell.angle_beta   90.00
_cell.angle_gamma   90.00
#
_symmetry.space_group_name_H-M   'P 1'
#
loop_
_entity.id
_entity.type
_entity.pdbx_description
1 polymer ?
#
loop_
_entity_poly.entity_id
_entity_poly.type
_entity_poly.pdbx_seq_one_letter_code
_entity_poly.pdbx_strand_id
1 'polypeptide(L)'
;MSKIRCLSHVVSWKWPKFYWLTRRSVFTTCLDRLGERDKYGSIRINLCEGNISTQEFIDQLVIACNHRPPPFPAVWVTVPSDKFSLVPSLCLDPPEGPGLEFHHANRKSATLTRWLEDGPSKIPEYATHQLGVAGVLTNPEQTHVLMVRERPGCRFPGWKFPTGLTHLGENIEEAVLREVYEECRVSAEFSGVIGFRQQHRNPNSFDRSDLLIICRLRLPPGTTGLPEIRPCQKELSDSKWMPLSELKLAQVHSVLEDHNLRLIADTKEVHITTITKKILDLICHRSGHPYVEFRSEHLQSILRDCWYDLFLPYVGDGSMENAM
;
A
#
# COMPACT_ATOMS: atom_id res chain seq x y z
N MET A 1 -57.47 36.01 -43.54
CA MET A 1 -58.30 34.78 -43.55
C MET A 1 -57.32 33.61 -43.58
N SER A 2 -57.23 32.64 -42.68
CA SER A 2 -58.02 32.22 -41.52
C SER A 2 -57.12 31.26 -40.71
N LYS A 3 -57.21 31.31 -39.38
CA LYS A 3 -56.56 30.37 -38.45
C LYS A 3 -57.12 28.95 -38.61
N ILE A 4 -56.29 27.92 -38.52
CA ILE A 4 -56.70 26.60 -37.99
C ILE A 4 -55.63 26.11 -37.01
N ARG A 5 -56.01 26.02 -35.74
CA ARG A 5 -55.32 25.29 -34.67
C ARG A 5 -55.63 23.79 -34.84
N CYS A 6 -54.65 22.93 -34.62
CA CYS A 6 -54.92 21.52 -34.30
C CYS A 6 -54.43 21.24 -32.88
N LEU A 7 -55.35 20.82 -32.03
CA LEU A 7 -55.18 20.50 -30.61
C LEU A 7 -54.73 19.04 -30.45
N SER A 8 -54.01 18.83 -29.36
CA SER A 8 -53.48 17.58 -28.81
C SER A 8 -54.50 16.48 -28.57
N HIS A 9 -54.14 15.24 -28.88
CA HIS A 9 -54.60 14.05 -28.16
C HIS A 9 -53.41 13.18 -27.78
N VAL A 10 -52.87 13.41 -26.58
CA VAL A 10 -52.02 12.45 -25.88
C VAL A 10 -52.95 11.40 -25.27
N VAL A 11 -52.95 10.19 -25.83
CA VAL A 11 -53.62 9.04 -25.22
C VAL A 11 -52.75 8.60 -24.04
N SER A 12 -53.11 9.00 -22.82
CA SER A 12 -52.46 8.51 -21.62
C SER A 12 -52.91 7.07 -21.35
N TRP A 13 -52.12 6.09 -21.76
CA TRP A 13 -52.21 4.75 -21.21
C TRP A 13 -51.60 4.78 -19.82
N LYS A 14 -52.42 5.06 -18.81
CA LYS A 14 -52.06 4.85 -17.40
C LYS A 14 -51.98 3.36 -17.13
N TRP A 15 -50.79 2.80 -17.27
CA TRP A 15 -50.47 1.50 -16.68
C TRP A 15 -50.52 1.65 -15.16
N PRO A 16 -51.15 0.71 -14.41
CA PRO A 16 -51.25 0.83 -12.96
C PRO A 16 -49.84 0.79 -12.33
N LYS A 17 -49.54 1.76 -11.46
CA LYS A 17 -48.31 1.83 -10.63
C LYS A 17 -48.07 0.57 -9.76
N PHE A 18 -49.03 -0.36 -9.70
CA PHE A 18 -48.96 -1.58 -8.93
C PHE A 18 -48.03 -2.67 -9.52
N TYR A 19 -47.77 -2.65 -10.82
CA TYR A 19 -46.88 -3.66 -11.46
C TYR A 19 -45.38 -3.38 -11.26
N TRP A 20 -45.00 -2.15 -10.90
CA TRP A 20 -43.60 -1.76 -10.71
C TRP A 20 -43.07 -2.01 -9.29
N LEU A 21 -43.97 -2.14 -8.30
CA LEU A 21 -43.61 -2.35 -6.89
C LEU A 21 -43.32 -3.81 -6.54
N THR A 22 -43.82 -4.77 -7.33
CA THR A 22 -43.71 -6.21 -7.02
C THR A 22 -42.44 -6.86 -7.56
N ARG A 23 -41.88 -6.42 -8.71
CA ARG A 23 -40.60 -6.96 -9.20
C ARG A 23 -39.38 -6.34 -8.52
N ARG A 24 -39.46 -5.08 -8.12
CA ARG A 24 -38.37 -4.39 -7.39
C ARG A 24 -38.14 -4.97 -5.99
N SER A 25 -39.10 -5.72 -5.43
CA SER A 25 -38.98 -6.33 -4.09
C SER A 25 -38.54 -7.80 -4.10
N VAL A 26 -38.74 -8.57 -5.17
CA VAL A 26 -38.40 -10.01 -5.17
C VAL A 26 -36.92 -10.26 -5.53
N PHE A 27 -36.34 -9.47 -6.45
CA PHE A 27 -34.94 -9.64 -6.85
C PHE A 27 -33.93 -9.11 -5.82
N THR A 28 -34.24 -7.97 -5.20
CA THR A 28 -33.48 -7.43 -4.07
C THR A 28 -33.50 -8.40 -2.89
N THR A 29 -34.66 -8.96 -2.55
CA THR A 29 -34.78 -9.86 -1.38
C THR A 29 -33.99 -11.16 -1.46
N CYS A 30 -33.60 -11.66 -2.64
CA CYS A 30 -32.76 -12.86 -2.73
C CYS A 30 -31.27 -12.54 -2.49
N LEU A 31 -30.72 -11.55 -3.20
CA LEU A 31 -29.32 -11.15 -2.99
C LEU A 31 -29.10 -10.44 -1.65
N ASP A 32 -30.09 -9.70 -1.14
CA ASP A 32 -30.06 -9.13 0.22
C ASP A 32 -30.08 -10.22 1.32
N ARG A 33 -30.43 -11.48 0.99
CA ARG A 33 -30.27 -12.63 1.91
C ARG A 33 -28.91 -13.31 1.80
N LEU A 34 -28.22 -13.15 0.67
CA LEU A 34 -26.94 -13.78 0.38
C LEU A 34 -25.73 -12.87 0.64
N GLY A 35 -25.97 -11.58 0.84
CA GLY A 35 -24.92 -10.62 1.09
C GLY A 35 -25.38 -9.46 1.96
N GLU A 36 -24.42 -8.65 2.37
CA GLU A 36 -24.63 -7.48 3.22
C GLU A 36 -24.47 -6.20 2.40
N ARG A 37 -25.27 -5.19 2.70
CA ARG A 37 -25.11 -3.87 2.08
C ARG A 37 -24.02 -3.08 2.79
N ASP A 38 -23.11 -2.52 2.02
CA ASP A 38 -22.15 -1.56 2.55
C ASP A 38 -22.77 -0.17 2.75
N LYS A 39 -22.00 0.74 3.35
CA LYS A 39 -22.43 2.12 3.63
C LYS A 39 -22.83 2.93 2.39
N TYR A 40 -22.48 2.46 1.19
CA TYR A 40 -22.86 3.09 -0.08
C TYR A 40 -24.04 2.37 -0.76
N GLY A 41 -24.61 1.34 -0.12
CA GLY A 41 -25.73 0.56 -0.63
C GLY A 41 -25.35 -0.52 -1.64
N SER A 42 -24.05 -0.76 -1.87
CA SER A 42 -23.55 -1.85 -2.72
C SER A 42 -23.69 -3.18 -1.98
N ILE A 43 -23.91 -4.27 -2.71
CA ILE A 43 -24.07 -5.60 -2.12
C ILE A 43 -22.71 -6.31 -2.03
N ARG A 44 -22.40 -6.92 -0.89
CA ARG A 44 -21.20 -7.74 -0.66
C ARG A 44 -21.58 -9.17 -0.31
N ILE A 45 -21.13 -10.10 -1.13
CA ILE A 45 -21.45 -11.53 -1.02
C ILE A 45 -20.16 -12.26 -0.71
N ASN A 46 -20.09 -12.93 0.45
CA ASN A 46 -18.94 -13.72 0.85
C ASN A 46 -19.25 -15.22 0.67
N LEU A 47 -18.73 -15.83 -0.39
CA LEU A 47 -18.95 -17.25 -0.64
C LEU A 47 -18.15 -18.17 0.30
N CYS A 48 -17.33 -17.61 1.19
CA CYS A 48 -16.75 -18.37 2.32
C CYS A 48 -17.83 -18.78 3.33
N GLU A 49 -18.97 -18.10 3.34
CA GLU A 49 -20.03 -18.28 4.31
C GLU A 49 -21.26 -18.91 3.65
N GLY A 50 -21.81 -19.95 4.30
CA GLY A 50 -23.06 -20.56 3.86
C GLY A 50 -22.94 -21.63 2.76
N ASN A 51 -24.01 -22.41 2.65
CA ASN A 51 -24.15 -23.49 1.67
C ASN A 51 -25.04 -22.98 0.52
N ILE A 52 -24.42 -22.33 -0.45
CA ILE A 52 -25.12 -21.67 -1.56
C ILE A 52 -25.17 -22.61 -2.76
N SER A 53 -26.37 -22.87 -3.28
CA SER A 53 -26.54 -23.52 -4.59
C SER A 53 -25.89 -22.66 -5.67
N THR A 54 -24.84 -23.20 -6.29
CA THR A 54 -23.99 -22.45 -7.23
C THR A 54 -24.73 -21.91 -8.45
N GLN A 55 -25.56 -22.74 -9.09
CA GLN A 55 -26.22 -22.35 -10.35
C GLN A 55 -27.29 -21.29 -10.10
N GLU A 56 -28.13 -21.50 -9.10
CA GLU A 56 -29.17 -20.55 -8.72
C GLU A 56 -28.57 -19.20 -8.34
N PHE A 57 -27.45 -19.21 -7.61
CA PHE A 57 -26.70 -18.00 -7.28
C PHE A 57 -26.25 -17.24 -8.53
N ILE A 58 -25.64 -17.92 -9.49
CA ILE A 58 -25.16 -17.28 -10.73
C ILE A 58 -26.35 -16.69 -11.49
N ASP A 59 -27.44 -17.42 -11.66
CA ASP A 59 -28.63 -16.96 -12.39
C ASP A 59 -29.22 -15.70 -11.76
N GLN A 60 -29.34 -15.65 -10.42
CA GLN A 60 -29.79 -14.46 -9.70
C GLN A 60 -28.85 -13.27 -9.89
N LEU A 61 -27.53 -13.53 -9.91
CA LEU A 61 -26.52 -12.51 -10.09
C LEU A 61 -26.55 -11.92 -11.51
N VAL A 62 -26.70 -12.76 -12.54
CA VAL A 62 -26.89 -12.33 -13.93
C VAL A 62 -28.10 -11.40 -14.03
N ILE A 63 -29.23 -11.80 -13.47
CA ILE A 63 -30.46 -10.99 -13.50
C ILE A 63 -30.23 -9.64 -12.81
N ALA A 64 -29.63 -9.62 -11.63
CA ALA A 64 -29.45 -8.40 -10.87
C ALA A 64 -28.44 -7.43 -11.50
N CYS A 65 -27.30 -7.93 -12.01
CA CYS A 65 -26.30 -7.11 -12.69
C CYS A 65 -26.82 -6.49 -14.00
N ASN A 66 -27.72 -7.18 -14.70
CA ASN A 66 -28.25 -6.74 -15.99
C ASN A 66 -29.59 -5.99 -15.87
N HIS A 67 -30.16 -5.89 -14.67
CA HIS A 67 -31.40 -5.15 -14.43
C HIS A 67 -31.21 -3.62 -14.57
N ARG A 68 -32.22 -2.93 -15.11
CA ARG A 68 -32.27 -1.46 -15.20
C ARG A 68 -33.61 -0.93 -14.67
N PRO A 69 -33.62 0.04 -13.73
CA PRO A 69 -32.46 0.64 -13.06
C PRO A 69 -31.73 -0.37 -12.14
N PRO A 70 -30.42 -0.22 -11.90
CA PRO A 70 -29.67 -1.18 -11.11
C PRO A 70 -30.23 -1.26 -9.67
N PRO A 71 -30.28 -2.46 -9.06
CA PRO A 71 -30.80 -2.66 -7.69
C PRO A 71 -29.82 -2.19 -6.60
N PHE A 72 -28.54 -2.02 -6.94
CA PHE A 72 -27.45 -1.53 -6.11
C PHE A 72 -26.38 -0.86 -6.99
N PRO A 73 -25.57 0.06 -6.46
CA PRO A 73 -24.53 0.74 -7.24
C PRO A 73 -23.42 -0.19 -7.72
N ALA A 74 -23.04 -1.17 -6.89
CA ALA A 74 -22.05 -2.17 -7.22
C ALA A 74 -22.36 -3.53 -6.57
N VAL A 75 -21.74 -4.56 -7.12
CA VAL A 75 -21.71 -5.93 -6.58
C VAL A 75 -20.29 -6.29 -6.23
N TRP A 76 -20.09 -6.91 -5.08
CA TRP A 76 -18.83 -7.51 -4.66
C TRP A 76 -19.05 -8.99 -4.34
N VAL A 77 -18.22 -9.86 -4.91
CA VAL A 77 -18.26 -11.31 -4.62
C VAL A 77 -16.87 -11.77 -4.20
N THR A 78 -16.75 -12.26 -2.97
CA THR A 78 -15.53 -12.92 -2.48
C THR A 78 -15.67 -14.43 -2.66
N VAL A 79 -14.81 -15.00 -3.51
CA VAL A 79 -14.80 -16.42 -3.84
C VAL A 79 -13.63 -17.09 -3.11
N PRO A 80 -13.85 -18.10 -2.26
CA PRO A 80 -12.77 -18.89 -1.68
C PRO A 80 -12.15 -19.86 -2.71
N SER A 81 -10.92 -20.31 -2.44
CA SER A 81 -10.13 -21.14 -3.36
C SER A 81 -10.80 -22.46 -3.78
N ASP A 82 -11.61 -23.05 -2.91
CA ASP A 82 -12.38 -24.26 -3.18
C ASP A 82 -13.58 -24.04 -4.12
N LYS A 83 -13.92 -22.77 -4.40
CA LYS A 83 -15.00 -22.36 -5.32
C LYS A 83 -14.49 -21.59 -6.53
N PHE A 84 -13.19 -21.65 -6.85
CA PHE A 84 -12.63 -20.93 -8.01
C PHE A 84 -13.16 -21.41 -9.37
N SER A 85 -13.74 -22.61 -9.45
CA SER A 85 -14.45 -23.08 -10.65
C SER A 85 -15.61 -22.16 -11.07
N LEU A 86 -16.08 -21.29 -10.18
CA LEU A 86 -17.18 -20.35 -10.45
C LEU A 86 -16.72 -19.07 -11.15
N VAL A 87 -15.44 -18.72 -11.04
CA VAL A 87 -14.90 -17.46 -11.53
C VAL A 87 -15.21 -17.23 -13.03
N PRO A 88 -15.02 -18.21 -13.94
CA PRO A 88 -15.37 -18.01 -15.35
C PRO A 88 -16.84 -17.61 -15.57
N SER A 89 -17.77 -18.20 -14.82
CA SER A 89 -19.20 -17.87 -14.92
C SER A 89 -19.53 -16.51 -14.32
N LEU A 90 -18.82 -16.09 -13.28
CA LEU A 90 -18.98 -14.78 -12.65
C LEU A 90 -18.43 -13.64 -13.53
N CYS A 91 -17.38 -13.90 -14.30
CA CYS A 91 -16.74 -12.95 -15.19
C CYS A 91 -17.32 -12.91 -16.60
N LEU A 92 -18.27 -13.80 -16.93
CA LEU A 92 -18.88 -13.83 -18.26
C LEU A 92 -19.54 -12.48 -18.59
N ASP A 93 -19.31 -11.98 -19.80
CA ASP A 93 -19.75 -10.65 -20.21
C ASP A 93 -21.27 -10.50 -20.21
N PRO A 94 -21.79 -9.28 -19.97
CA PRO A 94 -23.21 -8.97 -20.11
C PRO A 94 -23.69 -9.04 -21.58
N PRO A 95 -24.94 -9.45 -21.84
CA PRO A 95 -25.99 -9.83 -20.89
C PRO A 95 -25.97 -11.30 -20.45
N GLU A 96 -25.09 -12.14 -21.02
CA GLU A 96 -25.04 -13.58 -20.76
C GLU A 96 -24.55 -13.91 -19.35
N GLY A 97 -23.72 -13.03 -18.77
CA GLY A 97 -23.15 -13.20 -17.44
C GLY A 97 -23.24 -11.97 -16.54
N PRO A 98 -22.72 -12.08 -15.31
CA PRO A 98 -22.70 -10.97 -14.36
C PRO A 98 -21.71 -9.87 -14.70
N GLY A 99 -20.70 -10.14 -15.55
CA GLY A 99 -19.66 -9.18 -15.96
C GLY A 99 -18.76 -8.70 -14.83
N LEU A 100 -18.50 -9.53 -13.82
CA LEU A 100 -17.63 -9.16 -12.70
C LEU A 100 -16.15 -9.18 -13.12
N GLU A 101 -15.39 -8.20 -12.65
CA GLU A 101 -13.95 -8.07 -12.88
C GLU A 101 -13.17 -8.32 -11.58
N PHE A 102 -11.90 -8.72 -11.70
CA PHE A 102 -11.03 -8.87 -10.51
C PHE A 102 -10.73 -7.52 -9.87
N HIS A 103 -10.99 -7.42 -8.57
CA HIS A 103 -10.53 -6.28 -7.78
C HIS A 103 -9.24 -6.61 -7.03
N HIS A 104 -9.22 -7.73 -6.32
CA HIS A 104 -8.05 -8.17 -5.57
C HIS A 104 -8.12 -9.65 -5.24
N ALA A 105 -6.99 -10.22 -4.85
CA ALA A 105 -6.92 -11.56 -4.29
C ALA A 105 -6.01 -11.56 -3.07
N ASN A 106 -6.28 -12.49 -2.16
CA ASN A 106 -5.36 -12.88 -1.10
C ASN A 106 -4.98 -14.36 -1.31
N ARG A 107 -4.26 -14.95 -0.35
CA ARG A 107 -3.74 -16.33 -0.48
C ARG A 107 -4.82 -17.39 -0.79
N LYS A 108 -6.05 -17.23 -0.28
CA LYS A 108 -7.10 -18.27 -0.36
C LYS A 108 -8.44 -17.77 -0.91
N SER A 109 -8.51 -16.53 -1.37
CA SER A 109 -9.73 -16.00 -1.97
C SER A 109 -9.45 -14.92 -3.02
N ALA A 110 -10.39 -14.74 -3.93
CA ALA A 110 -10.42 -13.67 -4.91
C ALA A 110 -11.70 -12.86 -4.74
N THR A 111 -11.60 -11.53 -4.78
CA THR A 111 -12.73 -10.61 -4.72
C THR A 111 -12.96 -10.03 -6.11
N LEU A 112 -14.14 -10.28 -6.63
CA LEU A 112 -14.63 -9.78 -7.91
C LEU A 112 -15.62 -8.64 -7.68
N THR A 113 -15.71 -7.69 -8.60
CA THR A 113 -16.60 -6.53 -8.48
C THR A 113 -17.16 -6.08 -9.82
N ARG A 114 -18.30 -5.39 -9.80
CA ARG A 114 -18.85 -4.68 -10.97
C ARG A 114 -19.59 -3.43 -10.52
N TRP A 115 -19.30 -2.31 -11.17
CA TRP A 115 -20.09 -1.07 -11.08
C TRP A 115 -21.31 -1.15 -12.01
N LEU A 116 -22.49 -0.81 -11.50
CA LEU A 116 -23.77 -0.99 -12.20
C LEU A 116 -24.52 0.32 -12.47
N GLU A 117 -24.17 1.40 -11.77
CA GLU A 117 -24.70 2.73 -12.05
C GLU A 117 -24.15 3.31 -13.36
N ASP A 118 -24.90 4.26 -13.91
CA ASP A 118 -24.44 5.02 -15.07
C ASP A 118 -23.24 5.91 -14.72
N GLY A 119 -22.33 6.08 -15.68
CA GLY A 119 -21.14 6.92 -15.53
C GLY A 119 -19.89 6.17 -15.03
N PRO A 120 -18.83 6.91 -14.67
CA PRO A 120 -17.57 6.29 -14.25
C PRO A 120 -17.72 5.54 -12.93
N SER A 121 -17.02 4.40 -12.82
CA SER A 121 -16.98 3.62 -11.59
C SER A 121 -16.43 4.46 -10.43
N LYS A 122 -17.10 4.39 -9.29
CA LYS A 122 -16.64 4.98 -8.03
C LYS A 122 -15.98 3.96 -7.10
N ILE A 123 -15.77 2.74 -7.60
CA ILE A 123 -15.05 1.71 -6.88
C ILE A 123 -13.57 2.10 -6.87
N PRO A 124 -12.96 2.27 -5.69
CA PRO A 124 -11.52 2.56 -5.62
C PRO A 124 -10.73 1.39 -6.17
N GLU A 125 -9.59 1.67 -6.80
CA GLU A 125 -8.64 0.61 -7.12
C GLU A 125 -8.11 -0.04 -5.83
N TYR A 126 -7.62 -1.28 -5.96
CA TYR A 126 -6.93 -1.94 -4.87
C TYR A 126 -5.57 -1.29 -4.56
N ALA A 127 -4.75 -1.92 -3.69
CA ALA A 127 -3.46 -1.41 -3.25
C ALA A 127 -2.61 -0.88 -4.42
N THR A 128 -2.34 0.42 -4.41
CA THR A 128 -1.59 1.14 -5.47
C THR A 128 -0.10 1.20 -5.21
N HIS A 129 0.32 0.99 -3.96
CA HIS A 129 1.71 1.09 -3.51
C HIS A 129 2.17 -0.17 -2.77
N GLN A 130 3.44 -0.51 -2.94
CA GLN A 130 4.21 -1.32 -2.00
C GLN A 130 4.92 -0.40 -1.02
N LEU A 131 5.04 -0.83 0.24
CA LEU A 131 5.66 -0.05 1.31
C LEU A 131 6.95 -0.74 1.76
N GLY A 132 8.07 -0.04 1.60
CA GLY A 132 9.37 -0.40 2.13
C GLY A 132 9.83 0.54 3.23
N VAL A 133 10.78 0.08 4.03
CA VAL A 133 11.42 0.84 5.10
C VAL A 133 12.95 0.83 4.96
N ALA A 134 13.61 1.88 5.41
CA ALA A 134 15.07 1.98 5.47
C ALA A 134 15.52 2.49 6.84
N GLY A 135 16.46 1.78 7.48
CA GLY A 135 16.95 2.09 8.83
C GLY A 135 18.26 2.87 8.82
N VAL A 136 18.23 4.12 9.26
CA VAL A 136 19.43 4.97 9.45
C VAL A 136 19.87 4.87 10.91
N LEU A 137 20.73 3.89 11.20
CA LEU A 137 21.24 3.64 12.56
C LEU A 137 22.63 4.26 12.74
N THR A 138 22.76 5.25 13.61
CA THR A 138 24.05 5.86 13.96
C THR A 138 24.45 5.56 15.39
N ASN A 139 25.75 5.62 15.68
CA ASN A 139 26.22 5.66 17.05
C ASN A 139 25.88 7.00 17.73
N PRO A 140 25.92 7.09 19.07
CA PRO A 140 25.56 8.30 19.81
C PRO A 140 26.34 9.55 19.37
N GLU A 141 27.63 9.39 19.06
CA GLU A 141 28.50 10.48 18.62
C GLU A 141 28.25 10.90 17.16
N GLN A 142 27.39 10.17 16.43
CA GLN A 142 27.10 10.36 15.01
C GLN A 142 28.38 10.44 14.18
N THR A 143 29.29 9.49 14.39
CA THR A 143 30.54 9.36 13.63
C THR A 143 30.50 8.18 12.67
N HIS A 144 29.68 7.17 12.97
CA HIS A 144 29.50 5.95 12.20
C HIS A 144 28.01 5.69 11.95
N VAL A 145 27.72 5.05 10.83
CA VAL A 145 26.39 4.60 10.45
C VAL A 145 26.45 3.15 9.97
N LEU A 146 25.40 2.37 10.28
CA LEU A 146 25.28 1.00 9.80
C LEU A 146 24.97 1.01 8.31
N MET A 147 25.84 0.38 7.51
CA MET A 147 25.70 0.24 6.07
C MET A 147 25.78 -1.22 5.67
N VAL A 148 25.00 -1.60 4.67
CA VAL A 148 24.97 -2.93 4.09
C VAL A 148 25.23 -2.89 2.60
N ARG A 149 25.72 -4.01 2.07
CA ARG A 149 25.87 -4.24 0.63
C ARG A 149 25.22 -5.57 0.30
N GLU A 150 24.27 -5.54 -0.63
CA GLU A 150 23.62 -6.76 -1.12
C GLU A 150 24.58 -7.63 -1.93
N ARG A 151 24.20 -8.87 -2.16
CA ARG A 151 24.93 -9.75 -3.07
C ARG A 151 24.81 -9.30 -4.53
N PRO A 152 25.80 -9.67 -5.37
CA PRO A 152 25.71 -9.46 -6.81
C PRO A 152 24.42 -10.06 -7.39
N GLY A 153 23.77 -9.33 -8.29
CA GLY A 153 22.46 -9.69 -8.85
C GLY A 153 21.32 -8.78 -8.38
N CYS A 154 21.54 -8.00 -7.33
CA CYS A 154 20.62 -6.95 -6.90
C CYS A 154 20.78 -5.66 -7.74
N ARG A 155 19.79 -4.77 -7.64
CA ARG A 155 19.69 -3.56 -8.48
C ARG A 155 20.80 -2.53 -8.25
N PHE A 156 21.34 -2.46 -7.03
CA PHE A 156 22.43 -1.55 -6.70
C PHE A 156 23.48 -2.31 -5.87
N PRO A 157 24.69 -2.56 -6.41
CA PRO A 157 25.73 -3.32 -5.71
C PRO A 157 26.62 -2.45 -4.82
N GLY A 158 26.32 -1.16 -4.66
CA GLY A 158 27.01 -0.29 -3.70
C GLY A 158 26.43 -0.38 -2.29
N TRP A 159 26.89 0.51 -1.42
CA TRP A 159 26.47 0.59 -0.02
C TRP A 159 25.15 1.33 0.14
N LYS A 160 24.26 0.77 0.95
CA LYS A 160 22.97 1.37 1.32
C LYS A 160 22.69 1.20 2.82
N PHE A 161 21.64 1.84 3.29
CA PHE A 161 21.08 1.53 4.61
C PHE A 161 20.41 0.15 4.58
N PRO A 162 20.28 -0.54 5.73
CA PRO A 162 19.40 -1.69 5.85
C PRO A 162 17.99 -1.37 5.37
N THR A 163 17.40 -2.22 4.53
CA THR A 163 16.09 -1.97 3.92
C THR A 163 15.30 -3.24 3.72
N GLY A 164 13.97 -3.17 3.84
CA GLY A 164 13.11 -4.22 3.32
C GLY A 164 11.64 -3.83 3.24
N LEU A 165 10.80 -4.81 2.92
CA LEU A 165 9.36 -4.60 2.71
C LEU A 165 8.59 -4.85 4.00
N THR A 166 7.51 -4.08 4.17
CA THR A 166 6.57 -4.29 5.28
C THR A 166 5.70 -5.52 5.06
N HIS A 167 5.33 -6.18 6.15
CA HIS A 167 4.29 -7.20 6.15
C HIS A 167 2.89 -6.58 6.31
N LEU A 168 1.86 -7.32 5.88
CA LEU A 168 0.47 -6.89 6.06
C LEU A 168 0.15 -6.73 7.55
N GLY A 169 -0.25 -5.52 7.96
CA GLY A 169 -0.60 -5.19 9.34
C GLY A 169 0.61 -4.91 10.25
N GLU A 170 1.82 -4.86 9.71
CA GLU A 170 3.04 -4.53 10.46
C GLU A 170 3.24 -3.00 10.52
N ASN A 171 3.58 -2.48 11.71
CA ASN A 171 3.85 -1.05 11.88
C ASN A 171 5.20 -0.68 11.26
N ILE A 172 5.36 0.59 10.84
CA ILE A 172 6.60 1.09 10.21
C ILE A 172 7.81 0.90 11.15
N GLU A 173 7.63 1.19 12.44
CA GLU A 173 8.68 1.04 13.45
C GLU A 173 9.09 -0.42 13.65
N GLU A 174 8.13 -1.34 13.68
CA GLU A 174 8.38 -2.77 13.84
C GLU A 174 9.11 -3.33 12.61
N ALA A 175 8.65 -2.97 11.42
CA ALA A 175 9.25 -3.38 10.17
C ALA A 175 10.72 -2.95 10.10
N VAL A 176 11.05 -1.68 10.38
CA VAL A 176 12.43 -1.21 10.24
C VAL A 176 13.36 -1.81 11.29
N LEU A 177 12.86 -2.05 12.52
CA LEU A 177 13.63 -2.73 13.57
C LEU A 177 13.87 -4.21 13.23
N ARG A 178 12.86 -4.90 12.67
CA ARG A 178 12.98 -6.27 12.17
C ARG A 178 14.03 -6.36 11.07
N GLU A 179 13.96 -5.51 10.04
CA GLU A 179 14.89 -5.53 8.89
C GLU A 179 16.34 -5.35 9.33
N VAL A 180 16.63 -4.36 10.20
CA VAL A 180 17.98 -4.16 10.74
C VAL A 180 18.47 -5.38 11.51
N TYR A 181 17.59 -6.02 12.29
CA TYR A 181 17.96 -7.21 13.04
C TYR A 181 18.14 -8.46 12.14
N GLU A 182 17.32 -8.63 11.12
CA GLU A 182 17.39 -9.74 10.16
C GLU A 182 18.66 -9.65 9.31
N GLU A 183 18.97 -8.46 8.80
CA GLU A 183 20.14 -8.21 7.96
C GLU A 183 21.46 -8.18 8.73
N CYS A 184 21.50 -7.57 9.92
CA CYS A 184 22.76 -7.23 10.60
C CYS A 184 22.91 -7.83 12.01
N ARG A 185 21.83 -8.37 12.60
CA ARG A 185 21.77 -8.83 14.00
C ARG A 185 22.13 -7.73 15.02
N VAL A 186 21.88 -6.48 14.68
CA VAL A 186 22.08 -5.32 15.55
C VAL A 186 20.74 -4.90 16.14
N SER A 187 20.66 -4.78 17.47
CA SER A 187 19.49 -4.21 18.14
C SER A 187 19.49 -2.69 18.03
N ALA A 188 18.32 -2.11 17.82
CA ALA A 188 18.11 -0.67 17.67
C ALA A 188 16.81 -0.23 18.35
N GLU A 189 16.67 1.07 18.56
CA GLU A 189 15.41 1.70 18.95
C GLU A 189 14.95 2.64 17.85
N PHE A 190 13.64 2.65 17.60
CA PHE A 190 13.02 3.58 16.69
C PHE A 190 13.11 5.01 17.25
N SER A 191 13.59 5.92 16.42
CA SER A 191 13.61 7.34 16.74
C SER A 191 12.51 8.06 15.96
N GLY A 192 12.43 7.93 14.65
CA GLY A 192 11.41 8.66 13.91
C GLY A 192 11.56 8.51 12.42
N VAL A 193 10.66 9.08 11.66
CA VAL A 193 10.76 9.15 10.20
C VAL A 193 11.53 10.41 9.82
N ILE A 194 12.56 10.26 9.00
CA ILE A 194 13.34 11.38 8.44
C ILE A 194 12.67 11.90 7.17
N GLY A 195 12.08 11.00 6.39
CA GLY A 195 11.40 11.33 5.14
C GLY A 195 10.92 10.09 4.40
N PHE A 196 10.40 10.32 3.20
CA PHE A 196 9.91 9.26 2.33
C PHE A 196 10.33 9.50 0.88
N ARG A 197 10.37 8.42 0.10
CA ARG A 197 10.60 8.45 -1.35
C ARG A 197 9.48 7.69 -2.04
N GLN A 198 8.95 8.26 -3.10
CA GLN A 198 8.05 7.59 -4.02
C GLN A 198 8.77 7.26 -5.33
N GLN A 199 8.54 6.07 -5.88
CA GLN A 199 8.99 5.68 -7.21
C GLN A 199 7.87 4.99 -7.98
N HIS A 200 7.77 5.30 -9.27
CA HIS A 200 6.81 4.69 -10.18
C HIS A 200 7.50 3.73 -11.15
N ARG A 201 6.74 2.82 -11.75
CA ARG A 201 7.17 1.93 -12.83
C ARG A 201 8.42 1.11 -12.49
N ASN A 202 8.49 0.60 -11.27
CA ASN A 202 9.48 -0.39 -10.91
C ASN A 202 9.08 -1.74 -11.58
N PRO A 203 9.93 -2.36 -12.43
CA PRO A 203 9.55 -3.58 -13.17
C PRO A 203 9.10 -4.76 -12.29
N ASN A 204 9.55 -4.81 -11.03
CA ASN A 204 9.28 -5.91 -10.11
C ASN A 204 8.15 -5.61 -9.11
N SER A 205 7.42 -4.51 -9.27
CA SER A 205 6.33 -4.13 -8.37
C SER A 205 4.94 -4.37 -8.94
N PHE A 206 4.80 -5.15 -10.03
CA PHE A 206 3.50 -5.55 -10.61
C PHE A 206 2.56 -4.35 -10.85
N ASP A 207 3.06 -3.33 -11.55
CA ASP A 207 2.39 -2.05 -11.80
C ASP A 207 2.00 -1.24 -10.56
N ARG A 208 2.54 -1.60 -9.38
CA ARG A 208 2.41 -0.81 -8.15
C ARG A 208 3.55 0.19 -8.04
N SER A 209 3.26 1.34 -7.45
CA SER A 209 4.30 2.29 -7.08
C SER A 209 5.01 1.81 -5.81
N ASP A 210 6.22 2.29 -5.57
CA ASP A 210 7.00 1.98 -4.38
C ASP A 210 7.05 3.22 -3.49
N LEU A 211 6.77 3.05 -2.20
CA LEU A 211 6.91 4.07 -1.16
C LEU A 211 7.93 3.57 -0.14
N LEU A 212 9.06 4.25 -0.03
CA LEU A 212 10.11 3.94 0.94
C LEU A 212 10.09 4.97 2.06
N ILE A 213 9.87 4.51 3.30
CA ILE A 213 9.96 5.33 4.51
C ILE A 213 11.36 5.20 5.09
N ILE A 214 11.99 6.33 5.39
CA ILE A 214 13.37 6.38 5.88
C ILE A 214 13.29 6.73 7.36
N CYS A 215 13.69 5.79 8.21
CA CYS A 215 13.57 5.89 9.65
C CYS A 215 14.93 6.15 10.28
N ARG A 216 14.99 7.11 11.19
CA ARG A 216 16.10 7.29 12.12
C ARG A 216 15.99 6.24 13.21
N LEU A 217 17.10 5.57 13.47
CA LEU A 217 17.26 4.62 14.55
C LEU A 217 18.42 5.05 15.45
N ARG A 218 18.38 4.62 16.70
CA ARG A 218 19.47 4.81 17.65
C ARG A 218 19.85 3.48 18.28
N LEU A 219 21.09 3.39 18.76
CA LEU A 219 21.49 2.27 19.60
C LEU A 219 20.73 2.33 20.93
N PRO A 220 20.36 1.18 21.52
CA PRO A 220 19.71 1.15 22.83
C PRO A 220 20.55 1.87 23.90
N PRO A 221 19.91 2.57 24.86
CA PRO A 221 20.61 3.21 25.97
C PRO A 221 21.55 2.25 26.69
N GLY A 222 22.75 2.72 27.02
CA GLY A 222 23.78 1.90 27.69
C GLY A 222 24.61 1.02 26.75
N THR A 223 24.36 1.04 25.44
CA THR A 223 25.26 0.40 24.46
C THR A 223 26.62 1.10 24.48
N THR A 224 27.68 0.36 24.83
CA THR A 224 29.06 0.87 24.82
C THR A 224 29.76 0.49 23.53
N GLY A 225 30.23 1.48 22.77
CA GLY A 225 30.92 1.26 21.50
C GLY A 225 30.00 0.81 20.38
N LEU A 226 30.60 0.26 19.31
CA LEU A 226 29.88 -0.23 18.13
C LEU A 226 29.58 -1.73 18.29
N PRO A 227 28.30 -2.15 18.26
CA PRO A 227 27.94 -3.57 18.31
C PRO A 227 28.58 -4.40 17.18
N GLU A 228 28.88 -5.66 17.48
CA GLU A 228 29.29 -6.63 16.47
C GLU A 228 28.17 -6.81 15.42
N ILE A 229 28.53 -6.77 14.14
CA ILE A 229 27.60 -6.99 13.04
C ILE A 229 27.72 -8.43 12.56
N ARG A 230 26.58 -9.12 12.41
CA ARG A 230 26.53 -10.46 11.81
C ARG A 230 25.62 -10.42 10.59
N PRO A 231 26.17 -10.25 9.37
CA PRO A 231 25.37 -10.10 8.16
C PRO A 231 24.56 -11.37 7.84
N CYS A 232 23.37 -11.16 7.28
CA CYS A 232 22.57 -12.22 6.70
C CYS A 232 23.32 -12.85 5.50
N GLN A 233 23.85 -14.05 5.71
CA GLN A 233 24.56 -14.83 4.69
C GLN A 233 23.66 -15.35 3.56
N LYS A 234 22.42 -14.89 3.41
CA LYS A 234 21.58 -15.18 2.25
C LYS A 234 21.49 -13.97 1.31
N GLU A 235 21.38 -12.78 1.89
CA GLU A 235 21.04 -11.56 1.16
C GLU A 235 22.24 -10.61 1.01
N LEU A 236 23.11 -10.55 2.02
CA LEU A 236 24.21 -9.59 2.06
C LEU A 236 25.55 -10.19 1.60
N SER A 237 26.31 -9.36 0.90
CA SER A 237 27.73 -9.61 0.63
C SER A 237 28.61 -9.00 1.72
N ASP A 238 28.19 -7.88 2.31
CA ASP A 238 28.97 -7.16 3.31
C ASP A 238 28.07 -6.28 4.20
N SER A 239 28.57 -5.95 5.39
CA SER A 239 27.92 -5.06 6.36
C SER A 239 28.96 -4.48 7.29
N LYS A 240 28.98 -3.16 7.48
CA LYS A 240 29.92 -2.51 8.39
C LYS A 240 29.36 -1.24 9.00
N TRP A 241 29.91 -0.89 10.17
CA TRP A 241 29.83 0.47 10.69
C TRP A 241 30.77 1.33 9.85
N MET A 242 30.22 2.16 8.97
CA MET A 242 31.00 3.01 8.09
C MET A 242 31.15 4.41 8.70
N PRO A 243 32.37 4.98 8.76
CA PRO A 243 32.56 6.36 9.16
C PRO A 243 31.78 7.32 8.25
N LEU A 244 31.05 8.27 8.82
CA LEU A 244 30.36 9.31 8.04
C LEU A 244 31.35 10.17 7.23
N SER A 245 32.59 10.33 7.71
CA SER A 245 33.66 11.01 6.97
C SER A 245 34.05 10.28 5.68
N GLU A 246 34.08 8.95 5.68
CA GLU A 246 34.31 8.11 4.49
C GLU A 246 33.16 8.27 3.49
N LEU A 247 31.92 8.22 3.98
CA LEU A 247 30.71 8.36 3.17
C LEU A 247 30.54 9.75 2.52
N LYS A 248 31.12 10.80 3.12
CA LYS A 248 31.13 12.14 2.51
C LYS A 248 31.92 12.19 1.20
N LEU A 249 32.89 11.30 1.03
CA LEU A 249 33.76 11.19 -0.14
C LEU A 249 33.31 10.09 -1.12
N ALA A 250 32.17 9.46 -0.85
CA ALA A 250 31.65 8.37 -1.68
C ALA A 250 31.23 8.85 -3.08
N GLN A 251 31.43 7.99 -4.07
CA GLN A 251 30.90 8.17 -5.42
C GLN A 251 29.38 7.99 -5.39
N VAL A 252 28.66 8.92 -6.02
CA VAL A 252 27.20 8.99 -5.95
C VAL A 252 26.59 8.59 -7.29
N HIS A 253 25.72 7.61 -7.27
CA HIS A 253 25.10 7.04 -8.46
C HIS A 253 23.58 7.24 -8.45
N SER A 254 23.06 7.64 -9.62
CA SER A 254 21.62 7.58 -9.88
C SER A 254 21.23 6.13 -10.11
N VAL A 255 20.25 5.63 -9.35
CA VAL A 255 19.76 4.24 -9.43
C VAL A 255 19.17 3.90 -10.82
N LEU A 256 18.90 4.91 -11.65
CA LEU A 256 18.15 4.76 -12.91
C LEU A 256 19.01 4.65 -14.17
N GLU A 257 20.32 4.98 -14.14
CA GLU A 257 21.08 5.18 -15.40
C GLU A 257 22.50 4.60 -15.45
N ASP A 258 22.98 3.91 -14.41
CA ASP A 258 24.38 3.46 -14.44
C ASP A 258 24.53 2.09 -15.12
N HIS A 259 24.88 2.09 -16.41
CA HIS A 259 25.24 0.87 -17.16
C HIS A 259 26.49 0.16 -16.60
N ASN A 260 27.22 0.79 -15.67
CA ASN A 260 28.43 0.26 -15.05
C ASN A 260 28.24 -0.33 -13.64
N LEU A 261 27.00 -0.56 -13.18
CA LEU A 261 26.73 -1.13 -11.84
C LEU A 261 27.53 -2.41 -11.56
N ARG A 262 27.79 -3.26 -12.57
CA ARG A 262 28.60 -4.48 -12.39
C ARG A 262 30.07 -4.18 -12.03
N LEU A 263 30.61 -3.05 -12.45
CA LEU A 263 31.99 -2.65 -12.16
C LEU A 263 32.14 -2.06 -10.74
N ILE A 264 31.05 -1.58 -10.15
CA ILE A 264 31.02 -0.96 -8.81
C ILE A 264 31.34 -1.97 -7.69
N ALA A 265 30.91 -3.22 -7.84
CA ALA A 265 31.09 -4.24 -6.80
C ALA A 265 32.58 -4.55 -6.52
N ASP A 266 33.44 -4.36 -7.52
CA ASP A 266 34.85 -4.77 -7.52
C ASP A 266 35.83 -3.62 -7.25
N THR A 267 35.35 -2.39 -7.04
CA THR A 267 36.22 -1.26 -6.72
C THR A 267 36.53 -1.22 -5.22
N LYS A 268 37.64 -0.56 -4.87
CA LYS A 268 37.94 -0.18 -3.48
C LYS A 268 37.22 1.10 -3.05
N GLU A 269 36.56 1.78 -3.98
CA GLU A 269 35.87 3.03 -3.71
C GLU A 269 34.51 2.77 -3.06
N VAL A 270 34.03 3.72 -2.27
CA VAL A 270 32.70 3.64 -1.67
C VAL A 270 31.71 4.24 -2.66
N HIS A 271 30.74 3.42 -3.08
CA HIS A 271 29.68 3.83 -3.98
C HIS A 271 28.35 3.82 -3.23
N ILE A 272 27.56 4.89 -3.35
CA ILE A 272 26.25 5.05 -2.72
C ILE A 272 25.23 5.62 -3.71
N THR A 273 23.95 5.55 -3.35
CA THR A 273 22.88 6.14 -4.17
C THR A 273 22.68 7.63 -3.86
N THR A 274 22.04 8.36 -4.78
CA THR A 274 21.64 9.76 -4.55
C THR A 274 20.76 9.94 -3.31
N ILE A 275 19.82 9.03 -3.04
CA ILE A 275 18.99 9.08 -1.82
C ILE A 275 19.84 8.89 -0.57
N THR A 276 20.74 7.91 -0.57
CA THR A 276 21.68 7.69 0.54
C THR A 276 22.50 8.96 0.80
N LYS A 277 23.06 9.58 -0.25
CA LYS A 277 23.80 10.84 -0.13
C LYS A 277 22.97 11.96 0.48
N LYS A 278 21.72 12.17 0.02
CA LYS A 278 20.84 13.21 0.57
C LYS A 278 20.52 12.99 2.05
N ILE A 279 20.26 11.76 2.46
CA ILE A 279 20.02 11.42 3.87
C ILE A 279 21.28 11.61 4.71
N LEU A 280 22.45 11.19 4.20
CA LEU A 280 23.73 11.43 4.86
C LEU A 280 24.01 12.91 5.04
N ASP A 281 23.75 13.73 4.02
CA ASP A 281 23.88 15.17 4.12
C ASP A 281 22.95 15.71 5.22
N LEU A 282 21.68 15.30 5.27
CA LEU A 282 20.75 15.72 6.32
C LEU A 282 21.27 15.39 7.73
N ILE A 283 21.69 14.14 7.99
CA ILE A 283 22.17 13.75 9.32
C ILE A 283 23.55 14.34 9.66
N CYS A 284 24.39 14.64 8.66
CA CYS A 284 25.71 15.24 8.85
C CYS A 284 25.66 16.77 8.97
N HIS A 285 24.59 17.42 8.51
CA HIS A 285 24.48 18.87 8.52
C HIS A 285 24.26 19.37 9.95
N ARG A 286 25.27 20.06 10.50
CA ARG A 286 25.11 21.01 11.61
C ARG A 286 24.58 22.37 11.11
N SER A 287 23.81 22.41 10.03
CA SER A 287 23.26 23.67 9.52
C SER A 287 22.22 24.21 10.48
N GLY A 288 22.17 25.52 10.69
CA GLY A 288 21.14 26.20 11.51
C GLY A 288 19.70 26.06 11.01
N HIS A 289 19.46 25.29 9.94
CA HIS A 289 18.15 24.84 9.54
C HIS A 289 17.95 23.41 10.08
N PRO A 290 17.11 23.19 11.11
CA PRO A 290 16.83 21.85 11.61
C PRO A 290 16.09 21.08 10.52
N TYR A 291 16.56 19.89 10.18
CA TYR A 291 15.69 18.92 9.52
C TYR A 291 14.72 18.39 10.56
N VAL A 292 13.47 18.19 10.15
CA VAL A 292 12.39 17.74 11.02
C VAL A 292 12.35 16.22 10.98
N GLU A 293 12.54 15.60 12.13
CA GLU A 293 12.22 14.19 12.33
C GLU A 293 10.74 14.07 12.70
N PHE A 294 10.04 13.07 12.19
CA PHE A 294 8.64 12.85 12.52
C PHE A 294 8.50 11.69 13.51
N ARG A 295 7.81 11.92 14.64
CA ARG A 295 7.52 10.87 15.64
C ARG A 295 6.12 10.32 15.42
N SER A 296 5.97 9.01 15.56
CA SER A 296 4.66 8.36 15.58
C SER A 296 3.92 8.71 16.88
N GLU A 297 2.65 9.09 16.74
CA GLU A 297 1.67 9.14 17.80
C GLU A 297 0.56 8.15 17.48
N HIS A 298 0.33 7.20 18.38
CA HIS A 298 -0.67 6.16 18.20
C HIS A 298 -2.05 6.67 18.64
N LEU A 299 -3.01 6.68 17.71
CA LEU A 299 -4.33 7.26 17.93
C LEU A 299 -5.43 6.25 17.62
N GLN A 300 -6.46 6.22 18.49
CA GLN A 300 -7.65 5.40 18.24
C GLN A 300 -8.45 5.93 17.06
N SER A 301 -8.90 5.03 16.19
CA SER A 301 -9.79 5.37 15.09
C SER A 301 -11.23 5.48 15.57
N ILE A 302 -12.05 6.21 14.81
CA ILE A 302 -13.52 6.17 14.94
C ILE A 302 -14.10 4.80 14.58
N LEU A 303 -13.32 3.99 13.84
CA LEU A 303 -13.66 2.60 13.54
C LEU A 303 -13.24 1.73 14.71
N ARG A 304 -14.16 0.90 15.19
CA ARG A 304 -13.94 -0.01 16.31
C ARG A 304 -12.72 -0.90 16.06
N ASP A 305 -11.88 -1.07 17.08
CA ASP A 305 -10.67 -1.90 17.06
C ASP A 305 -9.64 -1.52 15.97
N CYS A 306 -9.72 -0.29 15.46
CA CYS A 306 -8.78 0.27 14.49
C CYS A 306 -8.01 1.44 15.11
N TRP A 307 -6.82 1.72 14.59
CA TRP A 307 -5.97 2.84 14.99
C TRP A 307 -5.26 3.44 13.76
N TYR A 308 -4.62 4.58 13.96
CA TYR A 308 -3.70 5.15 12.99
C TYR A 308 -2.50 5.75 13.72
N ASP A 309 -1.32 5.63 13.11
CA ASP A 309 -0.10 6.29 13.59
C ASP A 309 0.07 7.62 12.85
N LEU A 310 0.12 8.71 13.61
CA LEU A 310 0.33 10.06 13.09
C LEU A 310 1.79 10.45 13.25
N PHE A 311 2.47 10.73 12.14
CA PHE A 311 3.86 11.17 12.15
C PHE A 311 3.96 12.69 12.18
N LEU A 312 4.27 13.26 13.35
CA LEU A 312 4.34 14.72 13.55
C LEU A 312 5.77 15.21 13.69
N PRO A 313 6.06 16.44 13.20
CA PRO A 313 7.32 17.12 13.48
C PRO A 313 7.72 17.03 14.95
N TYR A 314 8.88 16.45 15.21
CA TYR A 314 9.49 16.41 16.53
C TYR A 314 10.34 17.66 16.72
N VAL A 315 9.91 18.50 17.64
CA VAL A 315 10.71 19.60 18.18
C VAL A 315 11.35 19.03 19.45
N GLY A 316 12.65 18.74 19.43
CA GLY A 316 13.34 18.28 20.64
C GLY A 316 13.26 19.33 21.75
N ASP A 317 13.23 18.89 23.01
CA ASP A 317 13.23 19.74 24.21
C ASP A 317 14.56 20.51 24.43
N GLY A 318 15.03 21.21 23.40
CA GLY A 318 16.28 21.97 23.40
C GLY A 318 16.05 23.46 23.19
N SER A 319 16.20 24.24 24.26
CA SER A 319 16.34 25.71 24.32
C SER A 319 15.09 26.60 24.30
N MET A 320 14.28 26.54 25.37
CA MET A 320 13.58 27.71 25.92
C MET A 320 14.08 28.04 27.33
N GLU A 321 15.41 28.09 27.52
CA GLU A 321 16.02 28.50 28.80
C GLU A 321 17.05 29.64 28.68
N ASN A 322 17.23 30.25 27.50
CA ASN A 322 18.09 31.43 27.34
C ASN A 322 17.43 32.52 26.47
N ALA A 323 16.23 32.94 26.85
CA ALA A 323 15.68 34.23 26.43
C ALA A 323 15.02 34.89 27.64
N MET A 324 15.86 35.36 28.57
CA MET A 324 15.52 36.43 29.51
C MET A 324 16.42 37.63 29.21
#